data_AF-A0AA95LRJ0-F1
#
_entry.id   AF-A0AA95LRJ0-F1
#
_cell.length_a   1.000
_cell.length_b   1.000
_cell.length_c   1.000
_cell.angle_alpha   90.00
_cell.angle_beta   90.00
_cell.angle_gamma   90.00
#
_symmetry.space_group_name_H-M   'P 1'
#
loop_
_entity.id
_entity.type
_entity.pdbx_description
1 polymer ?
#
loop_
_entity_poly.entity_id
_entity_poly.type
_entity_poly.pdbx_seq_one_letter_code
_entity_poly.pdbx_strand_id
1 'polypeptide(L)' 'MCIKKFNEVVATHLNLESVLIPIGDGMTVSKVKK' A
#
# COMPACT_ATOMS: atom_id res chain seq x y z
N MET A 1 -14.18 -3.31 3.33
CA MET A 1 -13.24 -2.65 2.38
C MET A 1 -12.52 -3.75 1.63
N CYS A 2 -12.58 -3.79 0.30
CA CYS A 2 -11.86 -4.82 -0.49
C CYS A 2 -10.39 -4.43 -0.69
N ILE A 3 -9.52 -5.41 -0.98
CA ILE A 3 -8.08 -5.17 -1.14
C ILE A 3 -7.74 -4.15 -2.24
N LYS A 4 -8.54 -4.09 -3.32
CA LYS A 4 -8.38 -3.10 -4.39
C LYS A 4 -8.53 -1.66 -3.88
N LYS A 5 -9.60 -1.38 -3.11
CA LYS A 5 -9.83 -0.06 -2.50
C LYS A 5 -8.75 0.30 -1.49
N PHE A 6 -8.23 -0.68 -0.75
CA PHE A 6 -7.11 -0.46 0.15
C PHE A 6 -5.85 -0.04 -0.63
N ASN A 7 -5.51 -0.76 -1.70
CA ASN A 7 -4.35 -0.46 -2.55
C ASN A 7 -4.45 0.94 -3.18
N GLU A 8 -5.62 1.36 -3.64
CA GLU A 8 -5.86 2.72 -4.16
C GLU A 8 -5.61 3.80 -3.10
N VAL A 9 -6.10 3.57 -1.87
CA VAL A 9 -5.92 4.51 -0.76
C VAL A 9 -4.46 4.63 -0.36
N VAL A 10 -3.76 3.52 -0.13
CA VAL A 10 -2.34 3.58 0.29
C VAL A 10 -1.41 4.10 -0.82
N ALA A 11 -1.73 3.85 -2.09
CA ALA A 11 -0.96 4.37 -3.21
C ALA A 11 -1.06 5.90 -3.36
N THR A 12 -2.16 6.51 -2.92
CA THR A 12 -2.42 7.96 -3.04
C THR A 12 -2.23 8.73 -1.74
N HIS A 13 -1.94 8.04 -0.63
CA HIS A 13 -1.86 8.66 0.68
C HIS A 13 -0.57 9.50 0.83
N LEU A 14 -0.73 10.82 0.98
CA LEU A 14 0.39 11.78 1.01
C LEU A 14 1.49 11.45 2.03
N ASN A 15 1.08 10.97 3.21
CA ASN A 15 1.99 10.69 4.33
C ASN A 15 2.59 9.27 4.30
N LEU A 16 2.29 8.46 3.28
CA LEU A 16 2.81 7.11 3.15
C LEU A 16 3.73 7.00 1.94
N GLU A 17 4.78 6.21 2.09
CA GLU A 17 5.51 5.60 0.99
C GLU A 17 5.16 4.13 0.98
N SER A 18 4.43 3.70 -0.05
CA SER A 18 3.93 2.34 -0.16
C SER A 18 4.52 1.64 -1.37
N VAL A 19 4.91 0.38 -1.19
CA VAL A 19 5.44 -0.48 -2.25
C VAL A 19 4.66 -1.80 -2.25
N LEU A 20 4.23 -2.22 -3.44
CA LEU A 20 3.65 -3.53 -3.65
C LEU A 20 4.77 -4.52 -3.98
N ILE A 21 4.87 -5.58 -3.19
CA ILE A 21 5.88 -6.63 -3.35
C ILE A 21 5.14 -7.92 -3.77
N PRO A 22 5.45 -8.49 -4.95
CA PRO A 22 4.76 -9.67 -5.47
C PRO A 22 5.30 -10.97 -4.84
N ILE A 23 5.15 -11.11 -3.52
CA ILE A 23 5.48 -12.34 -2.77
C ILE A 23 4.17 -12.98 -2.30
N GLY A 24 3.99 -14.28 -2.58
CA GLY A 24 2.75 -14.99 -2.29
C GLY A 24 1.56 -14.37 -3.04
N ASP A 25 0.45 -14.15 -2.34
CA ASP A 25 -0.74 -13.46 -2.88
C ASP A 25 -0.55 -11.95 -3.09
N GLY A 26 0.65 -11.43 -2.79
CA GLY A 26 1.00 -10.02 -2.84
C GLY A 26 1.03 -9.39 -1.45
N MET A 27 2.07 -8.61 -1.18
CA MET A 27 2.26 -7.91 0.09
C MET A 27 2.48 -6.42 -0.15
N THR A 28 1.67 -5.57 0.48
CA THR A 28 1.86 -4.12 0.45
C THR A 28 2.61 -3.69 1.70
N VAL A 29 3.78 -3.08 1.52
CA VAL A 29 4.59 -2.51 2.61
C VAL A 29 4.48 -1.00 2.56
N SER A 30 4.12 -0.36 3.68
CA SER A 30 3.95 1.09 3.78
C SER A 30 4.80 1.66 4.92
N LYS A 31 5.50 2.76 4.65
CA LYS A 31 6.28 3.51 5.63
C LYS A 31 5.67 4.90 5.80
N VAL A 32 5.53 5.35 7.05
CA VAL A 32 5.09 6.72 7.35
C VAL A 32 6.25 7.69 7.08
N LYS A 33 6.00 8.71 6.26
CA LYS A 33 6.93 9.83 6.06
C LYS A 33 7.00 10.65 7.36
N LYS A 34 8.21 10.99 7.82
CA LYS A 34 8.41 11.92 8.93
C LYS A 34 8.27 13.36 8.47
#